data_AF-A0AAQ3JYA9-F1
#
_entry.id   AF-A0AAQ3JYA9-F1
#
_cell.length_a   1.000
_cell.length_b   1.000
_cell.length_c   1.000
_cell.angle_alpha   90.00
_cell.angle_beta   90.00
_cell.angle_gamma   90.00
#
_symmetry.space_group_name_H-M   'P 1'
#
loop_
_entity.id
_entity.type
_entity.pdbx_description
1 polymer ?
#
loop_
_entity_poly.entity_id
_entity_poly.type
_entity_poly.pdbx_seq_one_letter_code
_entity_poly.pdbx_strand_id
1 'polypeptide(L)'
;MIISSAIECVFCLGCARWACRRCARTGADDSAAWPPAASDEFAPVPRACRAVLAAYEDDLTRPRWAPARPGGYCMDPAAVVKRTSYADTRGRCPPYLIYVDREAREVVLAVRGLNLGREADYRLLLDDPPGSQTFDGGYVHLGLFKAAVWLLNREADTLGRLLRERGLEYSLVMAGHSLGAGVAALMAAVVVNHLDRFGGILRSQVRCYAIAPARCMSLNLAVKYADVIHSVILQDDFLPRTPTPLHHIFGSIFCLPCLLIFVCLRDTFISEDSKLKDPTRLYAPGRMYHIVERKFCRCGTFPPEVRTAIPVEGRFEHIILSCNSMFDHGIISTEREAEKALEVLIERDAITNPPPRQEIEGRESLQKEHKDALERAMNLNLPRTVAQAEQSFEDLVISSGDNNHSSISTSSDSGSSRTWDELVEKLFDDDEPMGIFPEEVASVGSSKPASLSVR
;
A
#
# COMPACT_ATOMS: atom_id res chain seq x y z
N MET A 1 40.29 37.36 2.78
CA MET A 1 38.92 37.91 2.97
C MET A 1 38.05 37.80 1.73
N ILE A 2 38.45 38.33 0.57
CA ILE A 2 37.61 38.35 -0.65
C ILE A 2 37.24 36.92 -1.15
N ILE A 3 38.18 35.98 -1.13
CA ILE A 3 37.93 34.58 -1.55
C ILE A 3 36.96 33.86 -0.59
N SER A 4 37.04 34.10 0.72
CA SER A 4 36.11 33.55 1.71
C SER A 4 34.69 34.06 1.48
N SER A 5 34.54 35.38 1.29
CA SER A 5 33.25 36.01 1.04
C SER A 5 32.61 35.57 -0.29
N ALA A 6 33.41 35.34 -1.34
CA ALA A 6 32.91 34.81 -2.60
C ALA A 6 32.42 33.35 -2.47
N ILE A 7 33.14 32.50 -1.74
CA ILE A 7 32.74 31.11 -1.47
C ILE A 7 31.46 31.07 -0.63
N GLU A 8 31.35 31.92 0.39
CA GLU A 8 30.15 32.08 1.21
C GLU A 8 28.94 32.53 0.38
N CYS A 9 29.11 33.50 -0.52
CA CYS A 9 28.05 33.94 -1.42
C CYS A 9 27.58 32.83 -2.38
N VAL A 10 28.51 32.07 -2.97
CA VAL A 10 28.17 30.92 -3.84
C VAL A 10 27.42 29.85 -3.05
N PHE A 11 27.87 29.56 -1.81
CA PHE A 11 27.19 28.63 -0.91
C PHE A 11 25.77 29.10 -0.57
N CYS A 12 25.60 30.36 -0.14
CA CYS A 12 24.30 30.93 0.18
C CYS A 12 23.35 30.96 -1.03
N LEU A 13 23.83 31.30 -2.22
CA LEU A 13 23.05 31.24 -3.47
C LEU A 13 22.67 29.79 -3.82
N GLY A 14 23.57 28.84 -3.61
CA GLY A 14 23.32 27.42 -3.75
C GLY A 14 22.21 26.93 -2.80
N CYS A 15 22.30 27.25 -1.52
CA CYS A 15 21.31 26.93 -0.50
C CYS A 15 19.95 27.59 -0.80
N ALA A 16 19.93 28.86 -1.18
CA ALA A 16 18.71 29.57 -1.55
C ALA A 16 18.05 28.94 -2.78
N ARG A 17 18.83 28.64 -3.84
CA ARG A 17 18.32 27.96 -5.04
C ARG A 17 17.80 26.56 -4.72
N TRP A 18 18.50 25.81 -3.87
CA TRP A 18 18.04 24.51 -3.39
C TRP A 18 16.72 24.64 -2.62
N ALA A 19 16.63 25.55 -1.67
CA ALA A 19 15.42 25.79 -0.88
C ALA A 19 14.24 26.21 -1.78
N CYS A 20 14.45 27.15 -2.71
CA CYS A 20 13.43 27.57 -3.68
C CYS A 20 12.94 26.40 -4.54
N ARG A 21 13.85 25.58 -5.07
CA ARG A 21 13.48 24.38 -5.83
C ARG A 21 12.70 23.37 -4.98
N ARG A 22 13.07 23.23 -3.70
CA ARG A 22 12.44 22.27 -2.80
C ARG A 22 11.02 22.68 -2.40
N CYS A 23 10.82 23.97 -2.13
CA CYS A 23 9.51 24.54 -1.81
C CYS A 23 8.60 24.66 -3.04
N ALA A 24 9.16 24.68 -4.25
CA ALA A 24 8.40 24.69 -5.48
C ALA A 24 7.95 23.30 -5.96
N ARG A 25 8.52 22.24 -5.39
CA ARG A 25 8.21 20.87 -5.78
C ARG A 25 6.89 20.40 -5.17
N THR A 26 6.06 19.76 -5.97
CA THR A 26 4.79 19.16 -5.56
C THR A 26 4.77 17.66 -5.88
N GLY A 27 3.89 16.89 -5.26
CA GLY A 27 3.74 15.46 -5.56
C GLY A 27 3.43 15.20 -7.03
N ALA A 28 2.77 16.15 -7.71
CA ALA A 28 2.49 16.10 -9.15
C ALA A 28 3.76 15.95 -10.00
N ASP A 29 4.90 16.47 -9.55
CA ASP A 29 6.18 16.40 -10.27
C ASP A 29 6.73 14.96 -10.31
N ASP A 30 6.49 14.16 -9.26
CA ASP A 30 6.97 12.76 -9.18
C ASP A 30 6.28 11.83 -10.19
N SER A 31 5.07 12.21 -10.60
CA SER A 31 4.23 11.45 -11.54
C SER A 31 4.07 12.15 -12.89
N ALA A 32 4.82 13.22 -13.16
CA ALA A 32 4.60 14.06 -14.34
C ALA A 32 4.76 13.31 -15.67
N ALA A 33 5.60 12.28 -15.69
CA ALA A 33 5.84 11.45 -16.86
C ALA A 33 4.92 10.20 -16.94
N TRP A 34 4.07 9.97 -15.93
CA TRP A 34 3.23 8.77 -15.89
C TRP A 34 1.99 8.94 -16.79
N PRO A 35 1.57 7.89 -17.51
CA PRO A 35 0.35 7.94 -18.31
C PRO A 35 -0.89 8.11 -17.42
N PRO A 36 -1.99 8.65 -17.99
CA PRO A 36 -3.28 8.64 -17.30
C PRO A 36 -3.77 7.20 -17.08
N ALA A 37 -4.45 6.95 -15.96
CA ALA A 37 -5.09 5.65 -15.70
C ALA A 37 -6.36 5.49 -16.56
N ALA A 38 -6.70 4.24 -16.89
CA ALA A 38 -7.98 3.92 -17.54
C ALA A 38 -9.12 3.89 -16.50
N SER A 39 -10.36 4.20 -16.93
CA SER A 39 -11.50 4.25 -16.00
C SER A 39 -11.83 2.88 -15.40
N ASP A 40 -11.76 1.81 -16.18
CA ASP A 40 -12.03 0.42 -15.76
C ASP A 40 -11.00 -0.08 -14.74
N GLU A 41 -9.73 0.25 -14.97
CA GLU A 41 -8.62 -0.08 -14.07
C GLU A 41 -8.78 0.64 -12.71
N PHE A 42 -9.21 1.90 -12.73
CA PHE A 42 -9.35 2.73 -11.52
C PHE A 42 -10.69 2.58 -10.80
N ALA A 43 -11.73 2.08 -11.47
CA ALA A 43 -13.10 1.94 -10.93
C ALA A 43 -13.21 1.25 -9.56
N PRO A 44 -12.39 0.24 -9.21
CA PRO A 44 -12.45 -0.38 -7.89
C PRO A 44 -11.95 0.50 -6.73
N VAL A 45 -11.14 1.53 -7.01
CA VAL A 45 -10.44 2.30 -5.98
C VAL A 45 -11.37 3.02 -5.00
N PRO A 46 -12.41 3.78 -5.44
CA PRO A 46 -13.33 4.41 -4.50
C PRO A 46 -14.08 3.39 -3.63
N ARG A 47 -14.48 2.25 -4.20
CA ARG A 47 -15.11 1.14 -3.46
C ARG A 47 -14.19 0.59 -2.38
N ALA A 48 -12.91 0.35 -2.70
CA ALA A 48 -11.92 -0.08 -1.73
C ALA A 48 -11.71 0.96 -0.59
N CYS A 49 -11.74 2.26 -0.91
CA CYS A 49 -11.68 3.32 0.09
C CYS A 49 -12.90 3.26 1.04
N ARG A 50 -14.11 3.07 0.50
CA ARG A 50 -15.33 2.92 1.30
C ARG A 50 -15.31 1.67 2.19
N ALA A 51 -14.82 0.55 1.68
CA ALA A 51 -14.61 -0.67 2.46
C ALA A 51 -13.71 -0.44 3.68
N VAL A 52 -12.59 0.27 3.49
CA VAL A 52 -11.68 0.59 4.59
C VAL A 52 -12.27 1.62 5.53
N LEU A 53 -12.95 2.66 5.04
CA LEU A 53 -13.69 3.62 5.87
C LEU A 53 -14.77 2.92 6.72
N ALA A 54 -15.44 1.90 6.21
CA ALA A 54 -16.43 1.13 6.96
C ALA A 54 -15.79 0.39 8.16
N ALA A 55 -14.51 0.00 8.07
CA ALA A 55 -13.76 -0.57 9.20
C ALA A 55 -13.44 0.46 10.30
N TYR A 56 -13.61 1.76 10.05
CA TYR A 56 -13.52 2.80 11.08
C TYR A 56 -14.82 3.05 11.83
N GLU A 57 -15.97 2.62 11.29
CA GLU A 57 -17.28 2.87 11.90
C GLU A 57 -17.53 2.00 13.13
N ASP A 58 -17.97 2.63 14.22
CA ASP A 58 -18.42 1.94 15.44
C ASP A 58 -19.76 1.23 15.21
N ASP A 59 -20.60 1.77 14.31
CA ASP A 59 -21.91 1.23 13.93
C ASP A 59 -22.23 1.55 12.46
N LEU A 60 -22.24 0.53 11.60
CA LEU A 60 -22.54 0.69 10.17
C LEU A 60 -24.01 1.02 9.90
N THR A 61 -24.91 0.81 10.86
CA THR A 61 -26.33 1.21 10.74
C THR A 61 -26.53 2.70 10.99
N ARG A 62 -25.57 3.33 11.69
CA ARG A 62 -25.57 4.76 12.02
C ARG A 62 -24.19 5.38 11.77
N PRO A 63 -23.74 5.39 10.51
CA PRO A 63 -22.39 5.77 10.17
C PRO A 63 -22.12 7.25 10.48
N ARG A 64 -20.94 7.54 11.03
CA ARG A 64 -20.48 8.89 11.35
C ARG A 64 -19.78 9.58 10.18
N TRP A 65 -19.14 8.82 9.30
CA TRP A 65 -18.28 9.33 8.23
C TRP A 65 -18.66 8.79 6.86
N ALA A 66 -19.95 8.47 6.69
CA ALA A 66 -20.50 8.05 5.42
C ALA A 66 -20.14 9.06 4.31
N PRO A 67 -19.54 8.61 3.19
CA PRO A 67 -19.27 9.46 2.03
C PRO A 67 -20.54 10.16 1.54
N ALA A 68 -20.41 11.43 1.14
CA ALA A 68 -21.55 12.22 0.66
C ALA A 68 -21.98 11.82 -0.76
N ARG A 69 -21.07 11.28 -1.58
CA ARG A 69 -21.30 10.77 -2.93
C ARG A 69 -20.58 9.42 -3.07
N PRO A 70 -21.14 8.44 -3.80
CA PRO A 70 -22.44 8.47 -4.47
C PRO A 70 -23.64 8.24 -3.51
N GLY A 71 -23.40 8.11 -2.20
CA GLY A 71 -24.46 8.04 -1.19
C GLY A 71 -24.15 7.03 -0.09
N GLY A 72 -23.27 7.40 0.83
CA GLY A 72 -22.80 6.54 1.92
C GLY A 72 -21.77 5.50 1.48
N TYR A 73 -21.75 4.37 2.18
CA TYR A 73 -20.74 3.32 1.96
C TYR A 73 -20.95 2.48 0.71
N CYS A 74 -22.17 2.52 0.12
CA CYS A 74 -22.57 1.64 -0.98
C CYS A 74 -22.26 0.16 -0.66
N MET A 75 -22.39 -0.21 0.61
CA MET A 75 -22.15 -1.53 1.16
C MET A 75 -23.46 -2.01 1.79
N ASP A 76 -23.83 -3.28 1.53
CA ASP A 76 -24.90 -3.96 2.25
C ASP A 76 -24.40 -4.38 3.65
N PRO A 77 -24.89 -3.78 4.75
CA PRO A 77 -24.44 -4.14 6.10
C PRO A 77 -24.74 -5.60 6.46
N ALA A 78 -25.76 -6.23 5.83
CA ALA A 78 -26.07 -7.63 6.04
C ALA A 78 -25.07 -8.59 5.35
N ALA A 79 -24.25 -8.08 4.43
CA ALA A 79 -23.15 -8.81 3.80
C ALA A 79 -21.84 -8.75 4.59
N VAL A 80 -21.79 -8.02 5.70
CA VAL A 80 -20.65 -8.01 6.62
C VAL A 80 -20.58 -9.35 7.36
N VAL A 81 -19.50 -10.08 7.11
CA VAL A 81 -19.24 -11.38 7.75
C VAL A 81 -18.63 -11.19 9.13
N LYS A 82 -17.72 -10.23 9.24
CA LYS A 82 -16.97 -10.00 10.48
C LYS A 82 -16.50 -8.57 10.58
N ARG A 83 -16.57 -8.01 11.79
CA ARG A 83 -15.90 -6.76 12.16
C ARG A 83 -15.14 -6.99 13.45
N THR A 84 -13.89 -6.56 13.51
CA THR A 84 -13.07 -6.68 14.71
C THR A 84 -12.82 -5.32 15.35
N SER A 85 -12.53 -5.36 16.65
CA SER A 85 -12.08 -4.24 17.47
C SER A 85 -10.65 -4.51 17.98
N TYR A 86 -10.03 -3.54 18.65
CA TYR A 86 -8.72 -3.77 19.27
C TYR A 86 -8.73 -4.85 20.34
N ALA A 87 -9.86 -5.04 21.03
CA ALA A 87 -10.00 -6.12 22.00
C ALA A 87 -9.91 -7.49 21.31
N ASP A 88 -10.52 -7.60 20.12
CA ASP A 88 -10.47 -8.82 19.32
C ASP A 88 -9.08 -9.08 18.76
N THR A 89 -8.35 -8.05 18.34
CA THR A 89 -7.02 -8.19 17.74
C THR A 89 -5.88 -8.28 18.75
N ARG A 90 -6.13 -7.92 20.01
CA ARG A 90 -5.14 -7.91 21.11
C ARG A 90 -3.85 -7.15 20.74
N GLY A 91 -3.98 -6.10 19.93
CA GLY A 91 -2.86 -5.26 19.51
C GLY A 91 -1.90 -5.88 18.47
N ARG A 92 -2.21 -7.06 17.90
CA ARG A 92 -1.36 -7.72 16.89
C ARG A 92 -1.56 -7.20 15.48
N CYS A 93 -2.70 -6.58 15.24
CA CYS A 93 -3.07 -6.00 13.96
C CYS A 93 -4.12 -4.90 14.21
N PRO A 94 -4.15 -3.84 13.38
CA PRO A 94 -5.27 -2.91 13.38
C PRO A 94 -6.60 -3.65 13.15
N PRO A 95 -7.71 -3.16 13.73
CA PRO A 95 -9.01 -3.74 13.49
C PRO A 95 -9.40 -3.73 12.00
N TYR A 96 -10.23 -4.69 11.61
CA TYR A 96 -10.53 -4.96 10.21
C TYR A 96 -11.97 -5.43 10.02
N LEU A 97 -12.41 -5.40 8.77
CA LEU A 97 -13.72 -5.83 8.30
C LEU A 97 -13.56 -6.93 7.25
N ILE A 98 -14.38 -7.97 7.33
CA ILE A 98 -14.58 -8.95 6.24
C ILE A 98 -16.02 -8.79 5.76
N TYR A 99 -16.22 -8.50 4.49
CA TYR A 99 -17.55 -8.42 3.88
C TYR A 99 -17.55 -9.02 2.48
N VAL A 100 -18.74 -9.41 2.02
CA VAL A 100 -18.93 -9.99 0.68
C VAL A 100 -19.64 -8.98 -0.19
N ASP A 101 -18.94 -8.47 -1.20
CA ASP A 101 -19.54 -7.63 -2.24
C ASP A 101 -20.14 -8.52 -3.32
N ARG A 102 -21.47 -8.65 -3.32
CA ARG A 102 -22.16 -9.52 -4.29
C ARG A 102 -22.22 -8.89 -5.69
N GLU A 103 -22.22 -7.56 -5.77
CA GLU A 103 -22.29 -6.84 -7.03
C GLU A 103 -20.95 -6.92 -7.75
N ALA A 104 -19.86 -6.65 -7.03
CA ALA A 104 -18.51 -6.76 -7.57
C ALA A 104 -17.99 -8.22 -7.64
N ARG A 105 -18.69 -9.17 -7.00
CA ARG A 105 -18.25 -10.57 -6.83
C ARG A 105 -16.91 -10.65 -6.11
N GLU A 106 -16.79 -9.94 -5.00
CA GLU A 106 -15.54 -9.82 -4.23
C GLU A 106 -15.76 -10.29 -2.80
N VAL A 107 -14.83 -11.09 -2.28
CA VAL A 107 -14.65 -11.25 -0.83
C VAL A 107 -13.61 -10.23 -0.41
N VAL A 108 -14.01 -9.26 0.42
CA VAL A 108 -13.17 -8.11 0.76
C VAL A 108 -12.73 -8.18 2.21
N LEU A 109 -11.43 -8.03 2.43
CA LEU A 109 -10.82 -7.86 3.74
C LEU A 109 -10.20 -6.47 3.84
N ALA A 110 -10.79 -5.61 4.66
CA ALA A 110 -10.40 -4.21 4.78
C ALA A 110 -9.76 -3.92 6.15
N VAL A 111 -8.49 -3.52 6.17
CA VAL A 111 -7.69 -3.25 7.37
C VAL A 111 -7.56 -1.75 7.58
N ARG A 112 -7.96 -1.27 8.75
CA ARG A 112 -7.87 0.16 9.06
C ARG A 112 -6.41 0.60 9.30
N GLY A 113 -6.18 1.91 9.21
CA GLY A 113 -4.92 2.54 9.59
C GLY A 113 -4.76 2.72 11.10
N LEU A 114 -3.59 3.24 11.49
CA LEU A 114 -3.22 3.43 12.89
C LEU A 114 -4.19 4.36 13.64
N ASN A 115 -4.36 4.10 14.93
CA ASN A 115 -5.01 5.02 15.85
C ASN A 115 -3.98 5.60 16.82
N LEU A 116 -3.85 6.93 16.85
CA LEU A 116 -2.86 7.58 17.70
C LEU A 116 -3.04 7.33 19.20
N GLY A 117 -4.25 6.99 19.64
CA GLY A 117 -4.51 6.62 21.04
C GLY A 117 -4.11 5.18 21.37
N ARG A 118 -3.56 4.41 20.41
CA ARG A 118 -3.29 2.98 20.54
C ARG A 118 -1.83 2.68 20.32
N GLU A 119 -1.10 2.55 21.41
CA GLU A 119 0.33 2.24 21.41
C GLU A 119 0.70 1.00 20.60
N ALA A 120 -0.17 -0.02 20.58
CA ALA A 120 0.05 -1.24 19.79
C ALA A 120 0.24 -0.97 18.29
N ASP A 121 -0.49 0.00 17.71
CA ASP A 121 -0.34 0.34 16.30
C ASP A 121 1.02 1.01 16.02
N TYR A 122 1.51 1.81 16.96
CA TYR A 122 2.86 2.38 16.87
C TYR A 122 3.93 1.30 16.95
N ARG A 123 3.76 0.33 17.85
CA ARG A 123 4.72 -0.78 17.98
C ARG A 123 4.88 -1.54 16.67
N LEU A 124 3.77 -1.86 16.00
CA LEU A 124 3.81 -2.53 14.70
C LEU A 124 4.59 -1.75 13.64
N LEU A 125 4.45 -0.42 13.64
CA LEU A 125 5.12 0.46 12.71
C LEU A 125 6.60 0.69 13.03
N LEU A 126 7.01 0.42 14.26
CA LEU A 126 8.37 0.64 14.74
C LEU A 126 9.18 -0.65 14.88
N ASP A 127 8.51 -1.80 14.85
CA ASP A 127 9.13 -3.13 14.79
C ASP A 127 9.71 -3.38 13.40
N ASP A 128 10.77 -2.65 13.04
CA ASP A 128 11.49 -2.85 11.76
C ASP A 128 12.98 -2.54 11.87
N PRO A 129 13.77 -3.43 12.49
CA PRO A 129 15.22 -3.34 12.41
C PRO A 129 15.64 -3.46 10.92
N PRO A 130 16.57 -2.62 10.42
CA PRO A 130 16.96 -2.64 9.01
C PRO A 130 17.41 -4.01 8.54
N GLY A 131 16.87 -4.48 7.41
CA GLY A 131 17.22 -5.78 6.81
C GLY A 131 16.80 -7.00 7.64
N SER A 132 15.95 -6.83 8.66
CA SER A 132 15.61 -7.90 9.60
C SER A 132 14.77 -9.03 9.01
N GLN A 133 13.87 -8.73 8.09
CA GLN A 133 12.94 -9.73 7.56
C GLN A 133 13.07 -9.91 6.06
N THR A 134 13.40 -11.14 5.67
CA THR A 134 13.39 -11.59 4.28
C THR A 134 12.07 -12.30 3.93
N PHE A 135 11.59 -12.07 2.72
CA PHE A 135 10.44 -12.78 2.16
C PHE A 135 10.60 -12.83 0.64
N ASP A 136 10.41 -14.01 0.05
CA ASP A 136 10.34 -14.19 -1.41
C ASP A 136 11.49 -13.53 -2.20
N GLY A 137 12.72 -13.67 -1.69
CA GLY A 137 13.92 -13.12 -2.32
C GLY A 137 14.11 -11.60 -2.17
N GLY A 138 13.33 -10.94 -1.31
CA GLY A 138 13.50 -9.53 -0.96
C GLY A 138 13.36 -9.27 0.55
N TYR A 139 13.20 -7.99 0.90
CA TYR A 139 13.04 -7.53 2.28
C TYR A 139 11.66 -6.93 2.49
N VAL A 140 11.10 -7.15 3.67
CA VAL A 140 9.78 -6.63 4.06
C VAL A 140 9.84 -5.99 5.44
N HIS A 141 8.91 -5.10 5.73
CA HIS A 141 8.80 -4.49 7.05
C HIS A 141 8.34 -5.53 8.08
N LEU A 142 9.14 -5.80 9.12
CA LEU A 142 8.93 -6.92 10.05
C LEU A 142 7.57 -6.85 10.78
N GLY A 143 7.27 -5.75 11.45
CA GLY A 143 6.03 -5.60 12.23
C GLY A 143 4.76 -5.67 11.38
N LEU A 144 4.77 -5.06 10.19
CA LEU A 144 3.67 -5.17 9.23
C LEU A 144 3.52 -6.61 8.70
N PHE A 145 4.64 -7.30 8.48
CA PHE A 145 4.66 -8.68 8.03
C PHE A 145 4.12 -9.64 9.09
N LYS A 146 4.53 -9.49 10.36
CA LYS A 146 3.96 -10.22 11.50
C LYS A 146 2.44 -10.00 11.59
N ALA A 147 1.97 -8.77 11.46
CA ALA A 147 0.54 -8.45 11.48
C ALA A 147 -0.21 -9.11 10.30
N ALA A 148 0.38 -9.11 9.10
CA ALA A 148 -0.19 -9.74 7.92
C ALA A 148 -0.33 -11.25 8.08
N VAL A 149 0.75 -11.93 8.48
CA VAL A 149 0.74 -13.40 8.67
C VAL A 149 -0.17 -13.79 9.83
N TRP A 150 -0.17 -13.03 10.94
CA TRP A 150 -1.09 -13.28 12.04
C TRP A 150 -2.55 -13.19 11.60
N LEU A 151 -2.90 -12.17 10.80
CA LEU A 151 -4.27 -11.97 10.36
C LEU A 151 -4.70 -13.05 9.36
N LEU A 152 -3.83 -13.44 8.43
CA LEU A 152 -4.10 -14.55 7.52
C LEU A 152 -4.22 -15.88 8.26
N ASN A 153 -3.36 -16.16 9.23
CA ASN A 153 -3.44 -17.38 10.03
C ASN A 153 -4.76 -17.47 10.81
N ARG A 154 -5.30 -16.32 11.23
CA ARG A 154 -6.58 -16.24 11.93
C ARG A 154 -7.79 -16.39 11.00
N GLU A 155 -7.74 -15.84 9.79
CA GLU A 155 -8.91 -15.71 8.90
C GLU A 155 -8.87 -16.58 7.64
N ALA A 156 -7.80 -17.36 7.39
CA ALA A 156 -7.66 -18.21 6.21
C ALA A 156 -8.86 -19.14 6.01
N ASP A 157 -9.34 -19.81 7.07
CA ASP A 157 -10.52 -20.69 6.98
C ASP A 157 -11.81 -19.93 6.66
N THR A 158 -11.97 -18.72 7.18
CA THR A 158 -13.12 -17.86 6.87
C THR A 158 -13.07 -17.46 5.40
N LEU A 159 -11.93 -16.96 4.93
CA LEU A 159 -11.75 -16.52 3.54
C LEU A 159 -11.90 -17.69 2.55
N GLY A 160 -11.20 -18.80 2.79
CA GLY A 160 -11.27 -20.00 1.95
C GLY A 160 -12.66 -20.61 1.90
N ARG A 161 -13.42 -20.59 3.00
CA ARG A 161 -14.84 -20.99 2.99
C ARG A 161 -15.70 -20.06 2.15
N LEU A 162 -15.60 -18.74 2.35
CA LEU A 162 -16.38 -17.76 1.59
C LEU A 162 -16.13 -17.90 0.09
N LEU A 163 -14.87 -18.03 -0.33
CA LEU A 163 -14.49 -18.19 -1.73
C LEU A 163 -15.05 -19.50 -2.31
N ARG A 164 -14.91 -20.62 -1.60
CA ARG A 164 -15.47 -21.92 -2.04
C ARG A 164 -16.99 -21.91 -2.17
N GLU A 165 -17.69 -21.30 -1.21
CA GLU A 165 -19.17 -21.24 -1.23
C GLU A 165 -19.72 -20.35 -2.35
N ARG A 166 -18.98 -19.32 -2.77
CA ARG A 166 -19.43 -18.39 -3.81
C ARG A 166 -19.02 -18.83 -5.22
N GLY A 167 -17.97 -19.64 -5.32
CA GLY A 167 -17.49 -20.23 -6.56
C GLY A 167 -16.38 -19.43 -7.23
N LEU A 168 -15.88 -19.97 -8.34
CA LEU A 168 -14.70 -19.49 -9.06
C LEU A 168 -14.86 -18.10 -9.71
N GLU A 169 -16.05 -17.50 -9.67
CA GLU A 169 -16.26 -16.15 -10.18
C GLU A 169 -15.86 -15.07 -9.18
N TYR A 170 -15.68 -15.43 -7.90
CA TYR A 170 -15.35 -14.47 -6.86
C TYR A 170 -13.85 -14.25 -6.74
N SER A 171 -13.46 -12.98 -6.58
CA SER A 171 -12.10 -12.57 -6.30
C SER A 171 -11.90 -12.27 -4.81
N LEU A 172 -10.64 -12.34 -4.36
CA LEU A 172 -10.22 -11.91 -3.03
C LEU A 172 -9.59 -10.53 -3.13
N VAL A 173 -10.20 -9.56 -2.46
CA VAL A 173 -9.70 -8.18 -2.39
C VAL A 173 -9.22 -7.88 -0.98
N MET A 174 -7.96 -7.49 -0.86
CA MET A 174 -7.41 -6.92 0.35
C MET A 174 -7.35 -5.40 0.20
N ALA A 175 -7.81 -4.66 1.19
CA ALA A 175 -7.72 -3.21 1.17
C ALA A 175 -7.22 -2.72 2.52
N GLY A 176 -6.47 -1.63 2.51
CA GLY A 176 -6.08 -1.01 3.76
C GLY A 176 -5.66 0.43 3.61
N HIS A 177 -5.63 1.15 4.72
CA HIS A 177 -5.23 2.55 4.77
C HIS A 177 -4.02 2.75 5.68
N SER A 178 -3.06 3.59 5.28
CA SER A 178 -1.92 3.97 6.13
C SER A 178 -1.15 2.74 6.62
N LEU A 179 -1.10 2.51 7.94
CA LEU A 179 -0.56 1.30 8.56
C LEU A 179 -1.21 0.01 8.00
N GLY A 180 -2.54 -0.01 7.89
CA GLY A 180 -3.31 -1.15 7.39
C GLY A 180 -3.08 -1.43 5.92
N ALA A 181 -2.68 -0.42 5.13
CA ALA A 181 -2.35 -0.60 3.72
C ALA A 181 -1.07 -1.42 3.54
N GLY A 182 -0.07 -1.22 4.40
CA GLY A 182 1.15 -2.03 4.41
C GLY A 182 0.87 -3.48 4.85
N VAL A 183 -0.01 -3.66 5.84
CA VAL A 183 -0.50 -5.00 6.24
C VAL A 183 -1.21 -5.68 5.07
N ALA A 184 -2.18 -5.02 4.44
CA ALA A 184 -2.92 -5.57 3.30
C ALA A 184 -2.03 -5.92 2.11
N ALA A 185 -1.04 -5.08 1.80
CA ALA A 185 -0.06 -5.34 0.73
C ALA A 185 0.77 -6.61 1.01
N LEU A 186 1.28 -6.76 2.23
CA LEU A 186 2.05 -7.94 2.62
C LEU A 186 1.18 -9.20 2.71
N MET A 187 -0.08 -9.06 3.14
CA MET A 187 -1.04 -10.16 3.06
C MET A 187 -1.23 -10.62 1.62
N ALA A 188 -1.38 -9.70 0.67
CA ALA A 188 -1.57 -10.04 -0.72
C ALA A 188 -0.36 -10.78 -1.31
N ALA A 189 0.85 -10.33 -0.97
CA ALA A 189 2.08 -11.03 -1.33
C ALA A 189 2.11 -12.45 -0.75
N VAL A 190 1.74 -12.65 0.51
CA VAL A 190 1.67 -13.97 1.14
C VAL A 190 0.60 -14.86 0.49
N VAL A 191 -0.63 -14.35 0.29
CA VAL A 191 -1.74 -15.10 -0.31
C VAL A 191 -1.37 -15.66 -1.67
N VAL A 192 -0.73 -14.87 -2.54
CA VAL A 192 -0.39 -15.35 -3.90
C VAL A 192 0.75 -16.36 -3.93
N ASN A 193 1.46 -16.57 -2.82
CA ASN A 193 2.43 -17.66 -2.66
C ASN A 193 1.80 -18.92 -2.04
N HIS A 194 0.57 -18.83 -1.53
CA HIS A 194 -0.12 -19.90 -0.79
C HIS A 194 -1.60 -20.01 -1.22
N LEU A 195 -1.88 -19.91 -2.53
CA LEU A 195 -3.24 -19.83 -3.09
C LEU A 195 -4.12 -21.04 -2.73
N ASP A 196 -3.51 -22.21 -2.53
CA ASP A 196 -4.17 -23.44 -2.10
C ASP A 196 -4.89 -23.30 -0.75
N ARG A 197 -4.31 -22.53 0.18
CA ARG A 197 -4.93 -22.23 1.49
C ARG A 197 -6.19 -21.35 1.36
N PHE A 198 -6.30 -20.58 0.28
CA PHE A 198 -7.38 -19.62 0.06
C PHE A 198 -8.39 -20.11 -1.00
N GLY A 199 -8.73 -21.40 -0.95
CA GLY A 199 -9.74 -21.98 -1.84
C GLY A 199 -9.24 -22.28 -3.26
N GLY A 200 -7.92 -22.25 -3.50
CA GLY A 200 -7.33 -22.54 -4.81
C GLY A 200 -7.65 -21.49 -5.87
N ILE A 201 -7.91 -20.25 -5.45
CA ILE A 201 -8.16 -19.13 -6.37
C ILE A 201 -6.93 -18.86 -7.25
N LEU A 202 -7.16 -18.33 -8.44
CA LEU A 202 -6.07 -17.94 -9.34
C LEU A 202 -5.41 -16.64 -8.84
N ARG A 203 -4.12 -16.47 -9.11
CA ARG A 203 -3.40 -15.21 -8.84
C ARG A 203 -4.11 -13.99 -9.44
N SER A 204 -4.70 -14.14 -10.63
CA SER A 204 -5.48 -13.10 -11.31
C SER A 204 -6.74 -12.66 -10.56
N GLN A 205 -7.21 -13.46 -9.60
CA GLN A 205 -8.37 -13.19 -8.74
C GLN A 205 -7.98 -12.59 -7.40
N VAL A 206 -6.69 -12.32 -7.16
CA VAL A 206 -6.23 -11.62 -5.97
C VAL A 206 -5.93 -10.18 -6.34
N ARG A 207 -6.46 -9.24 -5.57
CA ARG A 207 -6.18 -7.81 -5.71
C ARG A 207 -5.93 -7.20 -4.34
N CYS A 208 -5.06 -6.21 -4.31
CA CYS A 208 -4.84 -5.38 -3.13
C CYS A 208 -4.90 -3.91 -3.48
N TYR A 209 -5.65 -3.14 -2.70
CA TYR A 209 -5.70 -1.67 -2.76
C TYR A 209 -5.11 -1.08 -1.48
N ALA A 210 -3.85 -0.67 -1.58
CA ALA A 210 -3.06 -0.12 -0.49
C ALA A 210 -3.18 1.42 -0.53
N ILE A 211 -4.05 1.99 0.30
CA ILE A 211 -4.37 3.42 0.30
C ILE A 211 -3.41 4.16 1.24
N ALA A 212 -2.72 5.17 0.73
CA ALA A 212 -1.71 5.95 1.47
C ALA A 212 -0.68 5.06 2.21
N PRO A 213 -0.02 4.08 1.56
CA PRO A 213 0.70 3.03 2.26
C PRO A 213 2.02 3.48 2.87
N ALA A 214 2.38 2.85 3.99
CA ALA A 214 3.76 2.82 4.44
C ALA A 214 4.65 2.05 3.47
N ARG A 215 5.92 2.43 3.41
CA ARG A 215 6.95 1.65 2.72
C ARG A 215 7.11 0.30 3.45
N CYS A 216 6.90 -0.80 2.75
CA CYS A 216 6.77 -2.12 3.40
C CYS A 216 7.49 -3.27 2.70
N MET A 217 8.06 -3.05 1.51
CA MET A 217 8.80 -4.08 0.78
C MET A 217 9.91 -3.50 -0.10
N SER A 218 10.96 -4.27 -0.36
CA SER A 218 12.07 -3.90 -1.23
C SER A 218 11.64 -3.71 -2.68
N LEU A 219 12.44 -3.01 -3.48
CA LEU A 219 12.08 -2.65 -4.86
C LEU A 219 11.75 -3.86 -5.73
N ASN A 220 12.51 -4.96 -5.60
CA ASN A 220 12.24 -6.19 -6.35
C ASN A 220 10.86 -6.78 -6.02
N LEU A 221 10.43 -6.73 -4.76
CA LEU A 221 9.09 -7.20 -4.36
C LEU A 221 8.01 -6.23 -4.83
N ALA A 222 8.24 -4.92 -4.69
CA ALA A 222 7.30 -3.90 -5.15
C ALA A 222 6.99 -4.05 -6.65
N VAL A 223 8.00 -4.37 -7.46
CA VAL A 223 7.81 -4.65 -8.88
C VAL A 223 7.20 -6.03 -9.09
N LYS A 224 7.69 -7.10 -8.43
CA LYS A 224 7.18 -8.48 -8.56
C LYS A 224 5.68 -8.63 -8.30
N TYR A 225 5.13 -7.83 -7.38
CA TYR A 225 3.72 -7.87 -7.00
C TYR A 225 2.88 -6.75 -7.63
N ALA A 226 3.39 -6.01 -8.61
CA ALA A 226 2.70 -4.87 -9.21
C ALA A 226 1.46 -5.25 -10.06
N ASP A 227 1.27 -6.53 -10.37
CA ASP A 227 0.04 -7.07 -10.99
C ASP A 227 -1.10 -7.31 -9.98
N VAL A 228 -0.77 -7.40 -8.68
CA VAL A 228 -1.70 -7.73 -7.61
C VAL A 228 -1.93 -6.54 -6.69
N ILE A 229 -0.87 -5.81 -6.36
CA ILE A 229 -0.87 -4.73 -5.37
C ILE A 229 -0.92 -3.37 -6.06
N HIS A 230 -1.89 -2.56 -5.64
CA HIS A 230 -2.19 -1.24 -6.18
C HIS A 230 -2.13 -0.21 -5.05
N SER A 231 -1.05 0.57 -5.01
CA SER A 231 -0.91 1.72 -4.12
C SER A 231 -1.74 2.89 -4.63
N VAL A 232 -2.56 3.48 -3.77
CA VAL A 232 -3.36 4.68 -4.09
C VAL A 232 -2.84 5.84 -3.25
N ILE A 233 -2.35 6.88 -3.92
CA ILE A 233 -1.75 8.04 -3.26
C ILE A 233 -2.44 9.31 -3.71
N LEU A 234 -2.85 10.15 -2.76
CA LEU A 234 -3.38 11.48 -3.02
C LEU A 234 -2.24 12.51 -2.89
N GLN A 235 -2.04 13.32 -3.94
CA GLN A 235 -1.24 14.55 -3.89
C GLN A 235 0.11 14.45 -3.15
N ASP A 236 0.30 15.23 -2.08
CA ASP A 236 1.57 15.42 -1.40
C ASP A 236 1.70 14.47 -0.19
N ASP A 237 0.91 13.40 -0.13
CA ASP A 237 0.96 12.43 0.98
C ASP A 237 2.40 11.99 1.28
N PHE A 238 2.76 12.17 2.55
CA PHE A 238 4.12 12.04 3.05
C PHE A 238 4.48 10.57 3.33
N LEU A 239 3.52 9.72 3.69
CA LEU A 239 3.83 8.40 4.24
C LEU A 239 4.52 7.48 3.21
N PRO A 240 4.02 7.38 1.96
CA PRO A 240 4.70 6.61 0.90
C PRO A 240 6.11 7.13 0.59
N ARG A 241 6.36 8.40 0.89
CA ARG A 241 7.62 9.11 0.59
C ARG A 241 8.62 9.11 1.74
N THR A 242 8.24 8.66 2.93
CA THR A 242 9.09 8.83 4.10
C THR A 242 9.81 7.53 4.46
N PRO A 243 11.15 7.47 4.31
CA PRO A 243 11.96 6.35 4.80
C PRO A 243 12.24 6.44 6.31
N THR A 244 11.81 7.51 6.96
CA THR A 244 12.22 7.87 8.33
C THR A 244 11.43 7.06 9.36
N PRO A 245 12.06 6.61 10.45
CA PRO A 245 11.38 5.97 11.56
C PRO A 245 10.20 6.82 12.04
N LEU A 246 9.00 6.24 11.98
CA LEU A 246 7.73 6.95 12.11
C LEU A 246 7.46 7.47 13.54
N HIS A 247 8.30 7.10 14.51
CA HIS A 247 8.23 7.58 15.90
C HIS A 247 8.47 9.09 16.00
N HIS A 248 9.32 9.65 15.13
CA HIS A 248 9.53 11.10 15.10
C HIS A 248 8.35 11.85 14.44
N ILE A 249 7.68 11.22 13.48
CA ILE A 249 6.53 11.81 12.76
C ILE A 249 5.32 11.88 13.68
N PHE A 250 4.95 10.77 14.32
CA PHE A 250 3.74 10.70 15.12
C PHE A 250 3.92 11.13 16.58
N GLY A 251 5.15 11.11 17.11
CA GLY A 251 5.46 11.68 18.43
C GLY A 251 5.61 13.21 18.43
N SER A 252 5.81 13.81 17.25
CA SER A 252 6.11 15.24 17.09
C SER A 252 5.12 15.93 16.14
N ILE A 253 3.82 15.67 16.31
CA ILE A 253 2.74 16.27 15.50
C ILE A 253 2.84 17.80 15.45
N PHE A 254 3.33 18.43 16.52
CA PHE A 254 3.57 19.89 16.59
C PHE A 254 4.82 20.39 15.83
N CYS A 255 5.68 19.51 15.30
CA CYS A 255 6.85 19.86 14.49
C CYS A 255 6.96 19.02 13.20
N LEU A 256 5.87 18.41 12.70
CA LEU A 256 5.91 17.68 11.43
C LEU A 256 6.53 18.52 10.28
N PRO A 257 6.20 19.82 10.11
CA PRO A 257 6.90 20.66 9.14
C PRO A 257 8.42 20.72 9.36
N CYS A 258 8.87 20.84 10.62
CA CYS A 258 10.29 20.85 10.98
C CYS A 258 10.96 19.51 10.65
N LEU A 259 10.29 18.41 10.95
CA LEU A 259 10.78 17.07 10.68
C LEU A 259 10.88 16.82 9.18
N LEU A 260 9.85 17.18 8.40
CA LEU A 260 9.90 17.07 6.95
C LEU A 260 11.05 17.91 6.38
N ILE A 261 11.31 19.12 6.91
CA ILE A 261 12.48 19.93 6.54
C ILE A 261 13.78 19.18 6.87
N PHE A 262 13.92 18.63 8.07
CA PHE A 262 15.11 17.87 8.48
C PHE A 262 15.34 16.64 7.59
N VAL A 263 14.30 15.87 7.30
CA VAL A 263 14.40 14.71 6.43
C VAL A 263 14.72 15.14 5.00
N CYS A 264 14.13 16.23 4.50
CA CYS A 264 14.45 16.79 3.18
C CYS A 264 15.91 17.24 3.07
N LEU A 265 16.46 17.84 4.12
CA LEU A 265 17.87 18.20 4.21
C LEU A 265 18.72 16.94 4.16
N ARG A 266 18.44 15.94 5.01
CA ARG A 266 19.15 14.66 5.02
C ARG A 266 19.14 13.99 3.64
N ASP A 267 17.97 13.91 3.01
CA ASP A 267 17.80 13.26 1.69
C ASP A 267 18.53 13.97 0.55
N THR A 268 18.81 15.27 0.70
CA THR A 268 19.61 16.03 -0.28
C THR A 268 21.07 15.59 -0.30
N PHE A 269 21.58 15.09 0.84
CA PHE A 269 22.97 14.66 0.97
C PHE A 269 23.17 13.16 0.70
N ILE A 270 22.10 12.40 0.42
CA ILE A 270 22.19 10.98 0.06
C ILE A 270 22.07 10.85 -1.46
N SER A 271 23.11 10.34 -2.13
CA SER A 271 23.07 10.12 -3.57
C SER A 271 22.06 9.03 -3.94
N GLU A 272 21.40 9.17 -5.09
CA GLU A 272 20.45 8.19 -5.60
C GLU A 272 21.11 6.82 -5.82
N ASP A 273 22.37 6.78 -6.26
CA ASP A 273 23.15 5.54 -6.39
C ASP A 273 23.39 4.86 -5.04
N SER A 274 23.55 5.62 -3.96
CA SER A 274 23.70 5.06 -2.62
C SER A 274 22.39 4.43 -2.14
N LYS A 275 21.26 5.08 -2.43
CA LYS A 275 19.92 4.55 -2.11
C LYS A 275 19.62 3.24 -2.86
N LEU A 276 20.03 3.15 -4.12
CA LEU A 276 19.83 1.97 -4.97
C LEU A 276 20.67 0.77 -4.54
N LYS A 277 21.85 1.00 -3.98
CA LYS A 277 22.76 -0.06 -3.53
C LYS A 277 22.36 -0.70 -2.21
N ASP A 278 21.41 -0.11 -1.48
CA ASP A 278 20.90 -0.67 -0.23
C ASP A 278 19.74 -1.63 -0.51
N PRO A 279 19.95 -2.95 -0.48
CA PRO A 279 18.89 -3.92 -0.76
C PRO A 279 17.82 -3.95 0.33
N THR A 280 18.13 -3.45 1.53
CA THR A 280 17.22 -3.44 2.68
C THR A 280 16.26 -2.25 2.67
N ARG A 281 16.43 -1.33 1.72
CA ARG A 281 15.57 -0.17 1.56
C ARG A 281 14.16 -0.58 1.12
N LEU A 282 13.18 -0.14 1.89
CA LEU A 282 11.77 -0.40 1.60
C LEU A 282 11.13 0.73 0.80
N TYR A 283 10.13 0.35 0.01
CA TYR A 283 9.37 1.19 -0.93
C TYR A 283 7.87 0.99 -0.74
N ALA A 284 7.08 1.92 -1.28
CA ALA A 284 5.64 1.74 -1.39
C ALA A 284 5.35 0.58 -2.37
N PRO A 285 4.35 -0.27 -2.08
CA PRO A 285 4.21 -1.55 -2.73
C PRO A 285 3.46 -1.46 -4.08
N GLY A 286 3.90 -2.24 -5.07
CA GLY A 286 3.13 -2.48 -6.29
C GLY A 286 3.04 -1.30 -7.27
N ARG A 287 2.03 -1.38 -8.15
CA ARG A 287 1.65 -0.31 -9.10
C ARG A 287 1.07 0.88 -8.33
N MET A 288 1.36 2.10 -8.75
CA MET A 288 0.87 3.30 -8.08
C MET A 288 -0.17 4.04 -8.91
N TYR A 289 -1.31 4.36 -8.30
CA TYR A 289 -2.25 5.38 -8.78
C TYR A 289 -2.06 6.65 -7.98
N HIS A 290 -1.61 7.69 -8.65
CA HIS A 290 -1.41 9.00 -8.06
C HIS A 290 -2.52 9.96 -8.49
N ILE A 291 -3.32 10.40 -7.52
CA ILE A 291 -4.44 11.31 -7.72
C ILE A 291 -3.94 12.74 -7.55
N VAL A 292 -4.01 13.52 -8.64
CA VAL A 292 -3.50 14.89 -8.70
C VAL A 292 -4.65 15.89 -8.81
N GLU A 293 -5.11 16.45 -7.68
CA GLU A 293 -6.14 17.50 -7.66
C GLU A 293 -5.61 18.97 -7.67
N ARG A 294 -4.32 19.19 -7.37
CA ARG A 294 -3.67 20.51 -7.27
C ARG A 294 -2.37 20.57 -8.07
N LYS A 295 -2.03 21.78 -8.55
CA LYS A 295 -0.81 22.09 -9.31
C LYS A 295 -0.14 23.35 -8.72
N PHE A 296 1.19 23.39 -8.72
CA PHE A 296 1.98 24.49 -8.15
C PHE A 296 1.57 25.88 -8.71
N CYS A 297 1.47 26.88 -7.83
CA CYS A 297 1.13 28.27 -8.16
C CYS A 297 -0.19 28.51 -8.92
N ARG A 298 -1.13 27.57 -8.93
CA ARG A 298 -2.47 27.78 -9.47
C ARG A 298 -3.52 27.84 -8.37
N CYS A 299 -4.23 28.96 -8.27
CA CYS A 299 -5.37 29.11 -7.38
C CYS A 299 -6.61 28.42 -7.99
N GLY A 300 -7.16 27.40 -7.32
CA GLY A 300 -8.39 26.72 -7.70
C GLY A 300 -8.30 25.20 -7.60
N THR A 301 -9.44 24.55 -7.37
CA THR A 301 -9.59 23.08 -7.47
C THR A 301 -9.85 22.70 -8.92
N PHE A 302 -9.03 21.81 -9.46
CA PHE A 302 -9.18 21.27 -10.81
C PHE A 302 -9.84 19.89 -10.75
N PRO A 303 -10.47 19.42 -11.85
CA PRO A 303 -10.85 18.01 -11.93
C PRO A 303 -9.59 17.14 -11.67
N PRO A 304 -9.65 16.19 -10.72
CA PRO A 304 -8.49 15.39 -10.37
C PRO A 304 -8.04 14.53 -11.56
N GLU A 305 -6.73 14.49 -11.78
CA GLU A 305 -6.09 13.60 -12.77
C GLU A 305 -5.54 12.36 -12.06
N VAL A 306 -5.87 11.15 -12.55
CA VAL A 306 -5.23 9.92 -12.07
C VAL A 306 -4.10 9.54 -13.01
N ARG A 307 -2.90 9.35 -12.46
CA ARG A 307 -1.73 8.89 -13.19
C ARG A 307 -1.24 7.57 -12.63
N THR A 308 -0.86 6.64 -13.49
CA THR A 308 -0.49 5.28 -13.07
C THR A 308 0.82 4.82 -13.68
N ALA A 309 1.64 4.12 -12.88
CA ALA A 309 2.87 3.50 -13.34
C ALA A 309 3.39 2.46 -12.33
N ILE A 310 4.37 1.67 -12.76
CA ILE A 310 5.24 0.88 -11.86
C ILE A 310 6.57 1.64 -11.70
N PRO A 311 6.80 2.36 -10.60
CA PRO A 311 7.93 3.28 -10.47
C PRO A 311 9.24 2.56 -10.15
N VAL A 312 9.92 2.10 -11.19
CA VAL A 312 11.28 1.56 -11.11
C VAL A 312 12.33 2.67 -11.06
N GLU A 313 12.16 3.69 -11.90
CA GLU A 313 12.98 4.91 -11.96
C GLU A 313 12.18 6.09 -11.37
N GLY A 314 12.83 7.00 -10.66
CA GLY A 314 12.16 8.12 -9.98
C GLY A 314 11.40 7.73 -8.69
N ARG A 315 11.08 6.43 -8.50
CA ARG A 315 10.69 5.67 -7.27
C ARG A 315 9.69 6.31 -6.29
N PHE A 316 9.10 7.45 -6.65
CA PHE A 316 8.12 8.18 -5.85
C PHE A 316 8.59 8.43 -4.40
N GLU A 317 9.88 8.70 -4.22
CA GLU A 317 10.52 8.77 -2.91
C GLU A 317 10.73 10.21 -2.40
N HIS A 318 10.48 11.20 -3.25
CA HIS A 318 10.77 12.58 -2.92
C HIS A 318 9.72 13.12 -1.96
N ILE A 319 10.09 13.31 -0.70
CA ILE A 319 9.26 13.97 0.31
C ILE A 319 8.73 15.30 -0.25
N ILE A 320 7.51 15.73 0.06
CA ILE A 320 7.01 17.03 -0.38
C ILE A 320 6.82 17.91 0.85
N LEU A 321 7.30 19.15 0.79
CA LEU A 321 7.11 20.12 1.86
C LEU A 321 5.78 20.83 1.64
N SER A 322 4.69 20.19 2.05
CA SER A 322 3.32 20.70 1.89
C SER A 322 2.60 20.78 3.23
N CYS A 323 1.89 21.89 3.45
CA CYS A 323 1.00 22.03 4.60
C CYS A 323 -0.21 21.09 4.53
N ASN A 324 -0.49 20.51 3.35
CA ASN A 324 -1.59 19.61 3.13
C ASN A 324 -1.21 18.13 3.27
N SER A 325 0.08 17.80 3.50
CA SER A 325 0.56 16.41 3.50
C SER A 325 -0.22 15.47 4.43
N MET A 326 -0.67 15.97 5.60
CA MET A 326 -1.50 15.21 6.54
C MET A 326 -2.95 15.06 6.08
N PHE A 327 -3.49 16.08 5.42
CA PHE A 327 -4.85 16.04 4.87
C PHE A 327 -4.93 15.10 3.67
N ASP A 328 -3.90 15.11 2.82
CA ASP A 328 -3.78 14.20 1.68
C ASP A 328 -3.58 12.75 2.11
N HIS A 329 -3.00 12.53 3.29
CA HIS A 329 -2.91 11.19 3.90
C HIS A 329 -4.29 10.66 4.32
N GLY A 330 -5.30 11.53 4.52
CA GLY A 330 -6.61 11.14 5.02
C GLY A 330 -7.40 10.30 4.02
N ILE A 331 -7.95 9.18 4.50
CA ILE A 331 -8.77 8.29 3.67
C ILE A 331 -10.10 8.93 3.21
N ILE A 332 -10.71 9.85 3.99
CA ILE A 332 -11.90 10.59 3.53
C ILE A 332 -11.54 11.44 2.30
N SER A 333 -10.42 12.17 2.38
CA SER A 333 -9.94 13.01 1.27
C SER A 333 -9.61 12.15 0.05
N THR A 334 -8.95 11.01 0.28
CA THR A 334 -8.61 10.07 -0.80
C THR A 334 -9.85 9.49 -1.47
N GLU A 335 -10.85 9.05 -0.69
CA GLU A 335 -12.12 8.52 -1.23
C GLU A 335 -12.84 9.58 -2.07
N ARG A 336 -12.96 10.81 -1.54
CA ARG A 336 -13.63 11.91 -2.20
C ARG A 336 -12.99 12.27 -3.53
N GLU A 337 -11.65 12.40 -3.56
CA GLU A 337 -10.95 12.76 -4.79
C GLU A 337 -10.86 11.58 -5.76
N ALA A 338 -10.81 10.33 -5.26
CA ALA A 338 -10.89 9.14 -6.11
C ALA A 338 -12.26 9.03 -6.80
N GLU A 339 -13.37 9.27 -6.10
CA GLU A 339 -14.71 9.22 -6.68
C GLU A 339 -14.87 10.26 -7.81
N LYS A 340 -14.47 11.52 -7.55
CA LYS A 340 -14.47 12.56 -8.59
C LYS A 340 -13.56 12.21 -9.77
N ALA A 341 -12.39 11.63 -9.50
CA ALA A 341 -11.46 11.28 -10.56
C ALA A 341 -12.02 10.16 -11.44
N LEU A 342 -12.73 9.19 -10.84
CA LEU A 342 -13.44 8.16 -11.58
C LEU A 342 -14.56 8.73 -12.45
N GLU A 343 -15.36 9.68 -11.93
CA GLU A 343 -16.38 10.38 -12.73
C GLU A 343 -15.76 11.05 -13.97
N VAL A 344 -14.65 11.77 -13.78
CA VAL A 344 -13.91 12.45 -14.87
C VAL A 344 -13.33 11.46 -15.89
N LEU A 345 -12.80 10.32 -15.43
CA LEU A 345 -12.26 9.28 -16.32
C LEU A 345 -13.37 8.64 -17.16
N ILE A 346 -14.53 8.32 -16.56
CA ILE A 346 -15.69 7.76 -17.27
C ILE A 346 -16.21 8.75 -18.32
N GLU A 347 -16.34 10.03 -17.97
CA GLU A 347 -16.78 11.07 -18.90
C GLU A 347 -15.82 11.20 -20.09
N ARG A 348 -14.51 11.13 -19.83
CA ARG A 348 -13.49 11.18 -20.87
C ARG A 348 -13.56 9.97 -21.81
N ASP A 349 -13.67 8.77 -21.25
CA ASP A 349 -13.69 7.52 -22.02
C ASP A 349 -14.95 7.42 -22.89
N ALA A 350 -16.09 7.91 -22.40
CA ALA A 350 -17.35 7.98 -23.14
C ALA A 350 -17.26 8.85 -24.41
N ILE A 351 -16.36 9.84 -24.44
CA ILE A 351 -16.14 10.71 -25.60
C ILE A 351 -15.28 10.01 -26.69
N THR A 352 -14.49 8.98 -26.34
CA THR A 352 -13.38 8.46 -27.17
C THR A 352 -13.61 7.11 -27.90
N ASN A 353 -14.86 6.72 -28.26
CA ASN A 353 -15.28 5.49 -29.01
C ASN A 353 -15.39 4.18 -28.17
N PRO A 354 -16.12 3.12 -28.62
CA PRO A 354 -16.80 2.17 -27.72
C PRO A 354 -15.92 1.08 -27.06
N PRO A 355 -16.34 0.58 -25.87
CA PRO A 355 -15.46 0.02 -24.82
C PRO A 355 -14.77 -1.35 -25.02
N PRO A 356 -15.30 -2.35 -25.78
CA PRO A 356 -14.80 -3.73 -25.61
C PRO A 356 -13.36 -3.96 -26.10
N ARG A 357 -12.92 -3.22 -27.12
CA ARG A 357 -11.56 -3.37 -27.68
C ARG A 357 -10.51 -2.69 -26.80
N GLN A 358 -10.86 -1.57 -26.16
CA GLN A 358 -9.93 -0.82 -25.30
C GLN A 358 -9.59 -1.58 -24.02
N GLU A 359 -10.53 -2.32 -23.42
CA GLU A 359 -10.24 -3.12 -22.21
C GLU A 359 -9.21 -4.23 -22.46
N ILE A 360 -9.29 -4.90 -23.62
CA ILE A 360 -8.35 -5.98 -23.98
C ILE A 360 -6.96 -5.40 -24.27
N GLU A 361 -6.89 -4.36 -25.09
CA GLU A 361 -5.64 -3.64 -25.40
C GLU A 361 -5.02 -3.02 -24.14
N GLY A 362 -5.85 -2.50 -23.23
CA GLY A 362 -5.45 -2.00 -21.92
C GLY A 362 -4.78 -3.08 -21.08
N ARG A 363 -5.44 -4.23 -20.87
CA ARG A 363 -4.88 -5.35 -20.09
C ARG A 363 -3.56 -5.88 -20.66
N GLU A 364 -3.45 -6.01 -21.99
CA GLU A 364 -2.20 -6.40 -22.65
C GLU A 364 -1.09 -5.35 -22.44
N SER A 365 -1.43 -4.07 -22.51
CA SER A 365 -0.47 -2.98 -22.29
C SER A 365 0.09 -2.98 -20.85
N LEU A 366 -0.75 -3.27 -19.85
CA LEU A 366 -0.36 -3.35 -18.45
C LEU A 366 0.57 -4.53 -18.17
N GLN A 367 0.27 -5.69 -18.76
CA GLN A 367 1.14 -6.88 -18.67
C GLN A 367 2.51 -6.61 -19.30
N LYS A 368 2.53 -5.93 -20.45
CA LYS A 368 3.77 -5.51 -21.10
C LYS A 368 4.56 -4.53 -20.23
N GLU A 369 3.91 -3.50 -19.68
CA GLU A 369 4.56 -2.55 -18.78
C GLU A 369 5.16 -3.26 -17.55
N HIS A 370 4.44 -4.22 -16.97
CA HIS A 370 4.94 -4.99 -15.84
C HIS A 370 6.17 -5.82 -16.21
N LYS A 371 6.17 -6.48 -17.37
CA LYS A 371 7.34 -7.19 -17.87
C LYS A 371 8.53 -6.24 -18.06
N ASP A 372 8.33 -5.09 -18.69
CA ASP A 372 9.37 -4.09 -18.91
C ASP A 372 9.89 -3.51 -17.57
N ALA A 373 9.03 -3.39 -16.56
CA ALA A 373 9.40 -2.97 -15.21
C ALA A 373 10.27 -4.02 -14.49
N LEU A 374 9.94 -5.31 -14.61
CA LEU A 374 10.73 -6.42 -14.09
C LEU A 374 12.14 -6.43 -14.71
N GLU A 375 12.23 -6.31 -16.04
CA GLU A 375 13.51 -6.28 -16.76
C GLU A 375 14.36 -5.07 -16.32
N ARG A 376 13.77 -3.89 -16.20
CA ARG A 376 14.48 -2.70 -15.69
C ARG A 376 14.95 -2.85 -14.24
N ALA A 377 14.11 -3.42 -13.37
CA ALA A 377 14.47 -3.66 -11.98
C ALA A 377 15.62 -4.67 -11.84
N MET A 378 15.67 -5.69 -12.70
CA MET A 378 16.80 -6.63 -12.76
C MET A 378 18.09 -5.94 -13.20
N ASN A 379 18.02 -5.04 -14.19
CA ASN A 379 19.19 -4.31 -14.69
C ASN A 379 19.76 -3.29 -13.69
N LEU A 380 18.92 -2.72 -12.82
CA LEU A 380 19.36 -1.85 -11.72
C LEU A 380 20.08 -2.61 -10.59
N ASN A 381 19.84 -3.93 -10.47
CA ASN A 381 20.26 -4.77 -9.34
C ASN A 381 21.53 -5.63 -9.56
N LEU A 382 22.40 -5.37 -10.55
CA LEU A 382 23.63 -6.17 -10.69
C LEU A 382 24.81 -5.63 -9.83
N PRO A 383 25.53 -6.52 -9.10
CA PRO A 383 25.99 -7.82 -9.61
C PRO A 383 25.49 -9.09 -8.86
N ARG A 384 24.89 -9.99 -9.68
CA ARG A 384 24.72 -11.47 -9.59
C ARG A 384 23.82 -12.12 -8.52
N THR A 385 22.78 -12.78 -9.02
CA THR A 385 22.65 -14.27 -9.01
C THR A 385 21.67 -14.70 -10.11
N VAL A 386 22.21 -14.98 -11.30
CA VAL A 386 21.46 -15.32 -12.53
C VAL A 386 20.80 -16.70 -12.45
N ALA A 387 21.11 -17.53 -11.45
CA ALA A 387 20.66 -18.93 -11.43
C ALA A 387 19.28 -19.18 -10.77
N GLN A 388 18.72 -18.25 -9.98
CA GLN A 388 17.42 -18.45 -9.29
C GLN A 388 16.25 -17.73 -9.98
N ALA A 389 16.53 -16.69 -10.75
CA ALA A 389 15.50 -15.94 -11.48
C ALA A 389 15.06 -16.67 -12.77
N GLU A 390 15.95 -17.44 -13.40
CA GLU A 390 15.63 -18.20 -14.61
C GLU A 390 14.65 -19.35 -14.33
N GLN A 391 14.75 -20.02 -13.18
CA GLN A 391 13.82 -21.09 -12.78
C GLN A 391 12.41 -20.56 -12.44
N SER A 392 12.29 -19.36 -11.87
CA SER A 392 10.98 -18.78 -11.54
C SER A 392 10.28 -18.13 -12.74
N PHE A 393 11.02 -17.80 -13.80
CA PHE A 393 10.48 -17.23 -15.03
C PHE A 393 9.82 -18.29 -15.93
N GLU A 394 10.38 -19.51 -16.01
CA GLU A 394 9.75 -20.60 -16.78
C GLU A 394 8.40 -21.02 -16.18
N ASP A 395 8.26 -21.06 -14.85
CA ASP A 395 6.99 -21.41 -14.18
C ASP A 395 5.87 -20.37 -14.40
N LEU A 396 6.22 -19.07 -14.51
CA LEU A 396 5.26 -17.99 -14.78
C LEU A 396 4.74 -18.00 -16.23
N VAL A 397 5.60 -18.39 -17.18
CA VAL A 397 5.25 -18.43 -18.61
C VAL A 397 4.45 -19.69 -18.96
N ILE A 398 4.75 -20.84 -18.35
CA ILE A 398 4.04 -22.11 -18.61
C ILE A 398 2.60 -22.09 -18.06
N SER A 399 2.32 -21.36 -16.98
CA SER A 399 0.95 -21.25 -16.45
C SER A 399 -0.01 -20.43 -17.34
N SER A 400 0.50 -19.75 -18.38
CA SER A 400 -0.30 -18.84 -19.21
C SER A 400 -0.67 -19.41 -20.58
N GLY A 401 -0.32 -20.67 -20.88
CA GLY A 401 -0.65 -21.29 -22.17
C GLY A 401 -0.55 -22.80 -22.17
N ASP A 402 -1.64 -23.48 -21.79
CA ASP A 402 -2.30 -24.50 -22.63
C ASP A 402 -3.38 -25.24 -21.82
N ASN A 403 -4.62 -25.13 -22.30
CA ASN A 403 -5.70 -26.03 -21.94
C ASN A 403 -5.46 -27.37 -22.63
N ASN A 404 -5.01 -28.39 -21.90
CA ASN A 404 -5.30 -29.76 -22.28
C ASN A 404 -5.48 -30.67 -21.06
N HIS A 405 -6.66 -31.29 -21.02
CA HIS A 405 -7.02 -32.33 -20.08
C HIS A 405 -6.06 -33.53 -20.20
N SER A 406 -5.37 -33.87 -19.11
CA SER A 406 -5.00 -35.26 -18.84
C SER A 406 -4.98 -35.53 -17.35
N SER A 407 -5.81 -36.49 -16.96
CA SER A 407 -5.97 -37.02 -15.61
C SER A 407 -4.69 -37.70 -15.10
N ILE A 408 -4.08 -37.19 -14.03
CA ILE A 408 -3.07 -37.93 -13.25
C ILE A 408 -3.31 -37.73 -11.74
N SER A 409 -3.30 -38.90 -11.09
CA SER A 409 -3.43 -39.30 -9.68
C SER A 409 -3.12 -38.30 -8.55
N THR A 410 -3.99 -38.41 -7.54
CA THR A 410 -3.89 -37.97 -6.14
C THR A 410 -2.57 -38.33 -5.44
N SER A 411 -1.77 -37.32 -5.07
CA SER A 411 -0.99 -37.28 -3.82
C SER A 411 -0.15 -35.99 -3.73
N SER A 412 -0.66 -34.93 -3.08
CA SER A 412 0.17 -33.87 -2.47
C SER A 412 -0.69 -32.83 -1.73
N ASP A 413 -1.08 -33.13 -0.49
CA ASP A 413 -1.70 -32.13 0.42
C ASP A 413 -0.75 -31.74 1.57
N SER A 414 0.44 -32.36 1.63
CA SER A 414 1.39 -32.19 2.74
C SER A 414 2.51 -31.18 2.46
N GLY A 415 2.69 -30.72 1.22
CA GLY A 415 3.81 -29.85 0.84
C GLY A 415 3.56 -28.36 1.12
N SER A 416 2.38 -27.86 0.75
CA SER A 416 2.00 -26.46 0.92
C SER A 416 1.58 -26.11 2.35
N SER A 417 0.96 -27.04 3.08
CA SER A 417 0.69 -26.85 4.50
C SER A 417 1.98 -26.69 5.30
N ARG A 418 3.01 -27.50 4.99
CA ARG A 418 4.31 -27.41 5.68
C ARG A 418 4.99 -26.07 5.46
N THR A 419 4.99 -25.51 4.25
CA THR A 419 5.60 -24.20 3.99
C THR A 419 4.85 -23.04 4.66
N TRP A 420 3.53 -23.14 4.83
CA TRP A 420 2.77 -22.17 5.62
C TRP A 420 3.09 -22.26 7.11
N ASP A 421 3.05 -23.47 7.65
CA ASP A 421 3.27 -23.71 9.07
C ASP A 421 4.72 -23.30 9.44
N GLU A 422 5.71 -23.59 8.58
CA GLU A 422 7.08 -23.09 8.69
C GLU A 422 7.17 -21.56 8.66
N LEU A 423 6.37 -20.87 7.83
CA LEU A 423 6.34 -19.40 7.80
C LEU A 423 5.81 -18.84 9.12
N VAL A 424 4.76 -19.45 9.67
CA VAL A 424 4.16 -19.06 10.95
C VAL A 424 5.13 -19.33 12.09
N GLU A 425 5.68 -20.54 12.18
CA GLU A 425 6.69 -20.93 13.18
C GLU A 425 7.88 -19.97 13.14
N LYS A 426 8.51 -19.76 11.97
CA LYS A 426 9.65 -18.85 11.85
C LYS A 426 9.39 -17.42 12.33
N LEU A 427 8.16 -16.92 12.22
CA LEU A 427 7.81 -15.55 12.64
C LEU A 427 7.41 -15.44 14.11
N PHE A 428 7.03 -16.55 14.75
CA PHE A 428 6.46 -16.57 16.10
C PHE A 428 7.13 -17.57 17.06
N ASP A 429 8.23 -18.24 16.65
CA ASP A 429 8.98 -19.25 17.43
C ASP A 429 9.87 -18.65 18.52
N ASP A 430 10.12 -17.34 18.51
CA ASP A 430 10.64 -16.69 19.70
C ASP A 430 9.47 -16.52 20.67
N ASP A 431 9.55 -17.21 21.81
CA ASP A 431 8.72 -17.02 23.02
C ASP A 431 8.88 -15.58 23.57
N GLU A 432 8.55 -14.56 22.77
CA GLU A 432 8.09 -13.28 23.28
C GLU A 432 6.75 -13.56 23.95
N PRO A 433 6.66 -13.46 25.29
CA PRO A 433 5.51 -13.94 26.01
C PRO A 433 4.23 -13.29 25.45
N MET A 434 3.32 -14.15 24.98
CA MET A 434 1.93 -13.82 24.78
C MET A 434 1.29 -13.56 26.15
N GLY A 435 1.63 -12.44 26.78
CA GLY A 435 1.35 -12.19 28.19
C GLY A 435 1.45 -10.72 28.56
N ILE A 436 0.62 -10.37 29.53
CA ILE A 436 0.48 -9.07 30.18
C ILE A 436 1.79 -8.69 30.89
N PHE A 437 2.31 -7.47 30.68
CA PHE A 437 3.41 -6.91 31.49
C PHE A 437 3.26 -5.38 31.63
N PRO A 438 3.86 -4.78 32.67
CA PRO A 438 3.29 -4.53 34.00
C PRO A 438 2.48 -3.22 34.05
N GLU A 439 1.42 -3.19 34.87
CA GLU A 439 0.78 -1.96 35.34
C GLU A 439 1.78 -1.14 36.18
N GLU A 440 2.57 -0.26 35.58
CA GLU A 440 3.22 0.82 36.34
C GLU A 440 3.73 1.96 35.45
N VAL A 441 2.81 2.72 34.85
CA VAL A 441 2.95 4.19 34.73
C VAL A 441 1.56 4.83 34.80
N ALA A 442 0.85 4.61 35.92
CA ALA A 442 -0.29 5.44 36.28
C ALA A 442 0.21 6.66 37.04
N SER A 443 0.60 7.74 36.33
CA SER A 443 0.39 9.13 36.76
C SER A 443 1.15 10.13 35.88
N VAL A 444 0.62 10.47 34.70
CA VAL A 444 0.85 11.81 34.13
C VAL A 444 -0.46 12.31 33.51
N GLY A 445 -1.08 13.26 34.22
CA GLY A 445 -1.94 14.31 33.68
C GLY A 445 -3.02 13.91 32.68
N SER A 446 -4.25 13.79 33.19
CA SER A 446 -5.48 13.94 32.41
C SER A 446 -5.41 15.21 31.53
N SER A 447 -5.06 15.03 30.27
CA SER A 447 -5.47 15.90 29.18
C SER A 447 -6.06 14.99 28.10
N LYS A 448 -7.27 15.30 27.66
CA LYS A 448 -7.96 14.54 26.60
C LYS A 448 -7.01 14.43 25.40
N PRO A 449 -6.63 13.23 24.94
CA PRO A 449 -5.89 13.11 23.69
C PRO A 449 -6.84 13.52 22.56
N ALA A 450 -6.48 14.58 21.85
CA ALA A 450 -7.14 14.92 20.61
C ALA A 450 -7.00 13.72 19.66
N SER A 451 -8.13 13.13 19.29
CA SER A 451 -8.19 12.18 18.18
C SER A 451 -7.64 12.87 16.94
N LEU A 452 -6.62 12.30 16.28
CA LEU A 452 -6.40 12.67 14.88
C LEU A 452 -7.63 12.18 14.13
N SER A 453 -8.37 13.15 13.62
CA SER A 453 -9.67 12.92 13.03
C SER A 453 -9.51 12.06 11.79
N VAL A 454 -10.55 11.30 11.50
CA VAL A 454 -10.82 10.69 10.19
C VAL A 454 -10.87 11.72 9.04
N ARG A 455 -10.56 13.00 9.29
CA ARG A 455 -10.54 14.09 8.29
C ARG A 455 -9.21 14.15 7.57
#